data_AF-N9PZX2-F1
#
_entry.id   AF-N9PZX2-F1
#
_cell.length_a   1.000
_cell.length_b   1.000
_cell.length_c   1.000
_cell.angle_alpha   90.00
_cell.angle_beta   90.00
_cell.angle_gamma   90.00
#
_symmetry.space_group_name_H-M   'P 1'
#
loop_
_entity.id
_entity.type
_entity.pdbx_description
1 polymer ?
#
loop_
_entity_poly.entity_id
_entity_poly.type
_entity_poly.pdbx_seq_one_letter_code
_entity_poly.pdbx_strand_id
1 'polypeptide(L)'
;MTNLNTRVTAILLCSAFLLAACGNSGDEPKQKVEIKPAPKLNNDATSYANAAWKLINEIDPIVYNKQTAEIEEKVRKPLRQLSTDWRINVKMTDSVTEGKYALCRKALTSLDTWARDVKDKDNVSAQKQADYERDKAQCKDAIDNPALGNTSPK
;
A
#
# COMPACT_ATOMS: atom_id res chain seq x y z
N MET A 1 62.63 48.35 2.78
CA MET A 1 62.70 47.83 4.15
C MET A 1 61.29 47.75 4.72
N THR A 2 60.86 46.54 5.09
CA THR A 2 59.94 46.20 6.22
C THR A 2 58.65 47.03 6.38
N ASN A 3 57.44 46.47 6.35
CA ASN A 3 57.03 45.36 7.19
C ASN A 3 55.85 44.56 6.59
N LEU A 4 56.17 43.31 6.27
CA LEU A 4 55.35 42.12 6.45
C LEU A 4 55.01 42.04 7.95
N ASN A 5 53.76 42.30 8.39
CA ASN A 5 53.18 41.81 9.68
C ASN A 5 51.77 42.36 10.02
N THR A 6 50.89 42.56 9.05
CA THR A 6 49.47 42.84 9.35
C THR A 6 48.54 42.11 8.39
N ARG A 7 48.85 40.85 8.09
CA ARG A 7 48.00 39.96 7.27
C ARG A 7 47.44 38.76 8.04
N VAL A 8 47.27 38.88 9.36
CA VAL A 8 46.71 37.80 10.19
C VAL A 8 45.37 38.18 10.85
N THR A 9 44.97 39.45 10.85
CA THR A 9 43.73 39.93 11.49
C THR A 9 42.57 40.16 10.52
N ALA A 10 42.54 39.48 9.37
CA ALA A 10 41.49 39.69 8.35
C ALA A 10 40.52 38.49 8.16
N ILE A 11 40.69 37.37 8.86
CA ILE A 11 39.91 36.13 8.58
C ILE A 11 39.02 35.68 9.76
N LEU A 12 39.09 36.33 10.93
CA LEU A 12 38.37 35.87 12.13
C LEU A 12 37.09 36.66 12.48
N LEU A 13 36.64 37.61 11.65
CA LEU A 13 35.47 38.46 11.94
C LEU A 13 34.30 38.34 10.96
N CYS A 14 34.33 37.40 10.01
CA CYS A 14 33.24 37.22 9.03
C CYS A 14 32.33 36.00 9.28
N SER A 15 32.53 35.24 10.35
CA SER A 15 31.79 33.98 10.56
C SER A 15 30.54 34.10 11.43
N ALA A 16 30.21 35.29 11.95
CA ALA A 16 29.13 35.45 12.94
C ALA A 16 27.77 35.87 12.36
N PHE A 17 27.63 36.08 11.05
CA PHE A 17 26.39 36.63 10.45
C PHE A 17 25.61 35.66 9.55
N LEU A 18 25.86 34.34 9.62
CA LEU A 18 25.11 33.35 8.81
C LEU A 18 24.11 32.50 9.62
N LEU A 19 23.74 32.88 10.84
CA LEU A 19 22.65 32.24 11.60
C LEU A 19 21.35 33.05 11.66
N ALA A 20 21.06 33.83 10.62
CA ALA A 20 19.76 34.49 10.45
C ALA A 20 18.97 33.84 9.30
N ALA A 21 18.64 32.56 9.44
CA ALA A 21 17.70 31.89 8.52
C ALA A 21 16.97 30.71 9.19
N CYS A 22 16.23 30.97 10.27
CA CYS A 22 15.10 30.16 10.73
C CYS A 22 14.24 31.03 11.65
N GLY A 23 13.61 32.04 11.06
CA GLY A 23 12.78 32.98 11.80
C GLY A 23 11.80 33.70 10.89
N ASN A 24 11.22 32.98 9.92
CA ASN A 24 10.06 33.49 9.21
C ASN A 24 8.84 33.35 10.13
N SER A 25 8.76 34.18 11.17
CA SER A 25 7.51 34.46 11.86
C SER A 25 6.67 35.36 10.95
N GLY A 26 6.15 34.76 9.87
CA GLY A 26 5.11 35.39 9.08
C GLY A 26 3.86 35.46 9.94
N ASP A 27 3.57 36.64 10.47
CA ASP A 27 2.24 37.05 10.93
C ASP A 27 1.32 37.25 9.70
N GLU A 28 1.23 36.23 8.86
CA GLU A 28 0.06 36.08 7.99
C GLU A 28 -1.05 35.49 8.86
N PRO A 29 -2.29 36.00 8.79
CA PRO A 29 -3.41 35.40 9.48
C PRO A 29 -3.51 33.96 9.00
N LYS A 30 -3.10 33.00 9.85
CA LYS A 30 -3.20 31.57 9.59
C LYS A 30 -4.63 31.31 9.19
N GLN A 31 -4.87 31.18 7.89
CA GLN A 31 -6.16 30.79 7.35
C GLN A 31 -6.48 29.51 8.10
N LYS A 32 -7.48 29.57 8.99
CA LYS A 32 -7.83 28.47 9.89
C LYS A 32 -8.26 27.34 8.97
N VAL A 33 -7.32 26.44 8.65
CA VAL A 33 -7.57 25.29 7.81
C VAL A 33 -8.58 24.47 8.60
N GLU A 34 -9.83 24.52 8.15
CA GLU A 34 -10.89 23.76 8.76
C GLU A 34 -10.58 22.28 8.51
N ILE A 35 -10.04 21.62 9.52
CA ILE A 35 -9.72 20.20 9.45
C ILE A 35 -11.06 19.47 9.36
N LYS A 36 -11.45 19.10 8.15
CA LYS A 36 -12.62 18.24 7.93
C LYS A 36 -12.39 16.96 8.74
N PRO A 37 -13.40 16.48 9.49
CA PRO A 37 -13.28 15.24 10.22
C PRO A 37 -12.89 14.13 9.24
N ALA A 38 -11.96 13.27 9.68
CA ALA A 38 -11.57 12.10 8.89
C ALA A 38 -12.82 11.28 8.55
N PRO A 39 -12.95 10.78 7.30
CA PRO A 39 -14.04 9.88 6.94
C PRO A 39 -14.10 8.72 7.94
N LYS A 40 -15.30 8.43 8.46
CA LYS A 40 -15.50 7.30 9.36
C LYS A 40 -15.35 6.02 8.54
N LEU A 41 -14.35 5.21 8.89
CA LEU A 41 -14.13 3.89 8.29
C LEU A 41 -15.25 2.93 8.68
N ASN A 42 -15.66 2.07 7.74
CA ASN A 42 -16.62 1.00 8.01
C ASN A 42 -15.86 -0.25 8.47
N ASN A 43 -16.45 -1.06 9.37
CA ASN A 43 -15.89 -2.35 9.77
C ASN A 43 -16.40 -3.50 8.87
N ASP A 44 -17.41 -3.25 8.04
CA ASP A 44 -17.94 -4.23 7.10
C ASP A 44 -17.12 -4.26 5.81
N ALA A 45 -16.45 -5.40 5.59
CA ALA A 45 -15.62 -5.65 4.42
C ALA A 45 -16.36 -6.43 3.30
N THR A 46 -17.65 -6.75 3.47
CA THR A 46 -18.41 -7.64 2.58
C THR A 46 -18.39 -7.15 1.13
N SER A 47 -18.60 -5.85 0.90
CA SER A 47 -18.60 -5.27 -0.45
C SER A 47 -17.24 -5.44 -1.13
N TYR A 48 -16.15 -5.18 -0.40
CA TYR A 48 -14.78 -5.33 -0.90
C TYR A 48 -14.38 -6.79 -1.13
N ALA A 49 -14.86 -7.71 -0.28
CA ALA A 49 -14.63 -9.14 -0.46
C ALA A 49 -15.27 -9.66 -1.75
N ASN A 50 -16.53 -9.29 -2.00
CA ASN A 50 -17.23 -9.64 -3.22
C ASN A 50 -16.59 -9.00 -4.46
N ALA A 51 -16.17 -7.74 -4.36
CA ALA A 51 -15.43 -7.08 -5.44
C ALA A 51 -14.10 -7.78 -5.73
N ALA A 52 -13.37 -8.20 -4.69
CA ALA A 52 -12.13 -8.95 -4.83
C ALA A 52 -12.36 -10.29 -5.53
N TRP A 53 -13.37 -11.04 -5.12
CA TRP A 53 -13.72 -12.31 -5.75
C TRP A 53 -14.09 -12.16 -7.22
N LYS A 54 -14.91 -11.15 -7.55
CA LYS A 54 -15.26 -10.84 -8.93
C LYS A 54 -14.01 -10.52 -9.75
N LEU A 55 -13.18 -9.58 -9.27
CA LEU A 55 -11.97 -9.14 -9.94
C LEU A 55 -11.00 -10.29 -10.18
N ILE A 56 -10.76 -11.12 -9.15
CA ILE A 56 -9.88 -12.28 -9.25
C ILE A 56 -10.30 -13.21 -10.38
N ASN A 57 -11.59 -13.57 -10.46
CA ASN A 57 -12.08 -14.49 -11.50
C ASN A 57 -12.06 -13.88 -12.90
N GLU A 58 -12.12 -12.55 -13.01
CA GLU A 58 -11.99 -11.85 -14.28
C GLU A 58 -10.55 -11.86 -14.81
N ILE A 59 -9.56 -11.63 -13.94
CA ILE A 59 -8.17 -11.39 -14.35
C ILE A 59 -7.28 -12.64 -14.29
N ASP A 60 -7.71 -13.68 -13.57
CA ASP A 60 -6.98 -14.95 -13.45
C ASP A 60 -6.50 -15.52 -14.79
N PRO A 61 -7.37 -15.63 -15.83
CA PRO A 61 -6.95 -16.21 -17.09
C PRO A 61 -5.74 -15.51 -17.71
N ILE A 62 -5.57 -14.20 -17.47
CA ILE A 62 -4.43 -13.42 -17.98
C ILE A 62 -3.12 -13.93 -17.38
N VAL A 63 -3.12 -14.23 -16.08
CA VAL A 63 -1.94 -14.72 -15.36
C VAL A 63 -1.65 -16.19 -15.70
N TYR A 64 -2.68 -17.05 -15.72
CA TYR A 64 -2.53 -18.47 -16.08
C TYR A 64 -2.04 -18.65 -17.53
N ASN A 65 -2.56 -17.85 -18.47
CA ASN A 65 -2.16 -17.90 -19.87
C ASN A 65 -0.86 -17.14 -20.17
N LYS A 66 -0.20 -16.61 -19.13
CA LYS A 66 1.06 -15.85 -19.24
C LYS A 66 0.98 -14.72 -20.27
N GLN A 67 -0.13 -13.99 -20.29
CA GLN A 67 -0.31 -12.83 -21.15
C GLN A 67 0.48 -11.62 -20.59
N THR A 68 1.81 -11.72 -20.60
CA THR A 68 2.72 -10.81 -19.88
C THR A 68 2.56 -9.35 -20.26
N ALA A 69 2.20 -9.06 -21.52
CA ALA A 69 1.91 -7.72 -22.01
C ALA A 69 0.68 -7.07 -21.33
N GLU A 70 -0.25 -7.87 -20.82
CA GLU A 70 -1.48 -7.38 -20.18
C GLU A 70 -1.36 -7.30 -18.66
N ILE A 71 -0.34 -7.94 -18.06
CA ILE A 71 -0.24 -8.11 -16.60
C ILE A 71 -0.21 -6.79 -15.84
N GLU A 72 0.58 -5.80 -16.27
CA GLU A 72 0.68 -4.56 -15.47
C GLU A 72 -0.64 -3.77 -15.47
N GLU A 73 -1.25 -3.60 -16.66
CA GLU A 73 -2.45 -2.77 -16.82
C GLU A 73 -3.74 -3.46 -16.38
N LYS A 74 -3.93 -4.74 -16.75
CA LYS A 74 -5.20 -5.44 -16.51
C LYS A 74 -5.21 -6.27 -15.24
N VAL A 75 -4.05 -6.62 -14.67
CA VAL A 75 -3.96 -7.43 -13.45
C VAL A 75 -3.49 -6.59 -12.28
N ARG A 76 -2.25 -6.10 -12.34
CA ARG A 76 -1.59 -5.54 -11.15
C ARG A 76 -2.16 -4.20 -10.73
N LYS A 77 -2.45 -3.28 -11.67
CA LYS A 77 -3.07 -1.98 -11.35
C LYS A 77 -4.46 -2.15 -10.69
N PRO A 78 -5.42 -2.91 -11.27
CA PRO A 78 -6.70 -3.16 -10.62
C PRO A 78 -6.58 -3.82 -9.24
N LEU A 79 -5.69 -4.80 -9.08
CA LEU A 79 -5.45 -5.45 -7.78
C LEU A 79 -4.97 -4.46 -6.71
N ARG A 80 -4.00 -3.60 -7.06
CA ARG A 80 -3.47 -2.59 -6.13
C ARG A 80 -4.50 -1.51 -5.83
N GLN A 81 -5.28 -1.09 -6.83
CA GLN A 81 -6.35 -0.11 -6.64
C GLN A 81 -7.37 -0.64 -5.62
N LEU A 82 -7.92 -1.83 -5.86
CA LEU A 82 -8.90 -2.43 -4.95
C LEU A 82 -8.31 -2.67 -3.55
N SER A 83 -7.06 -3.13 -3.46
CA SER A 83 -6.38 -3.33 -2.17
C SER A 83 -6.16 -2.03 -1.41
N THR A 84 -5.92 -0.93 -2.12
CA THR A 84 -5.75 0.42 -1.56
C THR A 84 -7.10 0.97 -1.09
N ASP A 85 -8.13 0.88 -1.94
CA ASP A 85 -9.48 1.31 -1.60
C ASP A 85 -10.01 0.55 -0.39
N TRP A 86 -9.76 -0.76 -0.32
CA TRP A 86 -10.09 -1.56 0.86
C TRP A 86 -9.45 -0.98 2.11
N ARG A 87 -8.12 -0.75 2.11
CA ARG A 87 -7.40 -0.18 3.26
C ARG A 87 -7.89 1.20 3.68
N ILE A 88 -8.32 2.01 2.72
CA ILE A 88 -8.77 3.38 2.98
C ILE A 88 -10.17 3.40 3.56
N ASN A 89 -11.04 2.44 3.21
CA ASN A 89 -12.47 2.51 3.54
C ASN A 89 -12.92 1.48 4.58
N VAL A 90 -12.15 0.41 4.77
CA VAL A 90 -12.42 -0.62 5.78
C VAL A 90 -11.42 -0.47 6.92
N LYS A 91 -11.94 -0.26 8.12
CA LYS A 91 -11.14 -0.20 9.34
C LYS A 91 -10.50 -1.56 9.57
N MET A 92 -9.22 -1.59 9.95
CA MET A 92 -8.61 -2.80 10.48
C MET A 92 -8.91 -2.94 11.98
N THR A 93 -9.66 -3.96 12.36
CA THR A 93 -10.16 -4.26 13.70
C THR A 93 -10.15 -5.76 13.93
N ASP A 94 -10.25 -6.16 15.18
CA ASP A 94 -10.48 -7.55 15.61
C ASP A 94 -11.92 -8.05 15.31
N SER A 95 -12.70 -7.28 14.53
CA SER A 95 -14.03 -7.64 14.08
C SER A 95 -14.03 -8.99 13.39
N VAL A 96 -14.92 -9.86 13.83
CA VAL A 96 -15.17 -11.17 13.23
C VAL A 96 -15.49 -11.03 11.73
N THR A 97 -16.22 -9.99 11.31
CA THR A 97 -16.63 -9.80 9.91
C THR A 97 -15.45 -9.40 9.02
N GLU A 98 -14.51 -8.63 9.56
CA GLU A 98 -13.35 -8.17 8.81
C GLU A 98 -12.25 -9.25 8.76
N GLY A 99 -11.99 -9.91 9.90
CA GLY A 99 -11.03 -11.01 10.00
C GLY A 99 -11.35 -12.15 9.02
N LYS A 100 -12.64 -12.44 8.79
CA LYS A 100 -13.12 -13.40 7.80
C LYS A 100 -12.73 -13.02 6.37
N TYR A 101 -13.03 -11.78 5.98
CA TYR A 101 -12.79 -11.30 4.62
C TYR A 101 -11.34 -10.87 4.37
N ALA A 102 -10.50 -10.80 5.40
CA ALA A 102 -9.05 -10.61 5.25
C ALA A 102 -8.41 -11.68 4.35
N LEU A 103 -8.98 -12.89 4.29
CA LEU A 103 -8.57 -13.96 3.38
C LEU A 103 -8.69 -13.56 1.90
N CYS A 104 -9.72 -12.78 1.53
CA CYS A 104 -9.85 -12.25 0.17
C CYS A 104 -8.81 -11.19 -0.15
N ARG A 105 -8.44 -10.36 0.82
CA ARG A 105 -7.32 -9.41 0.64
C ARG A 105 -5.97 -10.11 0.53
N LYS A 106 -5.80 -11.23 1.24
CA LYS A 106 -4.63 -12.11 1.09
C LYS A 106 -4.56 -12.69 -0.33
N ALA A 107 -5.69 -13.19 -0.87
CA ALA A 107 -5.78 -13.68 -2.23
C ALA A 107 -5.33 -12.62 -3.26
N LEU A 108 -5.81 -11.37 -3.16
CA LEU A 108 -5.37 -10.25 -4.02
C LEU A 108 -3.84 -10.06 -3.99
N THR A 109 -3.24 -10.14 -2.79
CA THR A 109 -1.80 -9.93 -2.58
C THR A 109 -0.97 -11.07 -3.17
N SER A 110 -1.41 -12.32 -2.95
CA SER A 110 -0.77 -13.51 -3.52
C SER A 110 -0.85 -13.51 -5.06
N LEU A 111 -1.97 -13.06 -5.63
CA LEU A 111 -2.14 -12.93 -7.08
C LEU A 111 -1.22 -11.85 -7.66
N ASP A 112 -1.10 -10.66 -7.06
CA ASP A 112 -0.14 -9.63 -7.53
C ASP A 112 1.30 -10.14 -7.48
N THR A 113 1.64 -10.90 -6.43
CA THR A 113 2.98 -11.47 -6.24
C THR A 113 3.31 -12.53 -7.30
N TRP A 114 2.35 -13.40 -7.61
CA TRP A 114 2.50 -14.41 -8.65
C TRP A 114 2.48 -13.78 -10.04
N ALA A 115 1.57 -12.86 -10.32
CA ALA A 115 1.50 -12.14 -11.59
C ALA A 115 2.80 -11.38 -11.91
N ARG A 116 3.41 -10.74 -10.91
CA ARG A 116 4.74 -10.15 -11.06
C ARG A 116 5.80 -11.18 -11.43
N ASP A 117 5.77 -12.35 -10.80
CA ASP A 117 6.70 -13.45 -11.10
C ASP A 117 6.54 -13.97 -12.53
N VAL A 118 5.29 -14.14 -12.98
CA VAL A 118 4.95 -14.53 -14.37
C VAL A 118 5.45 -13.49 -15.37
N LYS A 119 5.35 -12.20 -15.04
CA LYS A 119 5.79 -11.11 -15.92
C LYS A 119 7.32 -11.00 -16.00
N ASP A 120 8.02 -11.13 -14.87
CA ASP A 120 9.42 -10.73 -14.75
C ASP A 120 10.41 -11.92 -14.92
N LYS A 121 9.94 -13.18 -14.97
CA LYS A 121 10.81 -14.37 -15.01
C LYS A 121 10.44 -15.37 -16.10
N ASP A 122 11.45 -15.95 -16.72
CA ASP A 122 11.30 -17.07 -17.66
C ASP A 122 10.84 -18.36 -16.95
N ASN A 123 11.30 -18.58 -15.71
CA ASN A 123 10.90 -19.70 -14.86
C ASN A 123 9.92 -19.23 -13.77
N VAL A 124 8.62 -19.40 -14.04
CA VAL A 124 7.54 -19.06 -13.11
C VAL A 124 7.59 -19.94 -11.87
N SER A 125 7.50 -19.34 -10.68
CA SER A 125 7.48 -20.07 -9.40
C SER A 125 6.18 -20.85 -9.23
N ALA A 126 6.28 -22.18 -9.27
CA ALA A 126 5.17 -23.09 -8.95
C ALA A 126 4.65 -22.87 -7.51
N GLN A 127 5.54 -22.53 -6.57
CA GLN A 127 5.15 -22.24 -5.19
C GLN A 127 4.22 -21.02 -5.10
N LYS A 128 4.53 -19.93 -5.81
CA LYS A 128 3.68 -18.72 -5.81
C LYS A 128 2.31 -18.97 -6.41
N GLN A 129 2.24 -19.81 -7.45
CA GLN A 129 0.96 -20.26 -8.01
C GLN A 129 0.16 -21.05 -6.96
N ALA A 130 0.77 -22.05 -6.32
CA ALA A 130 0.11 -22.86 -5.29
C ALA A 130 -0.34 -22.03 -4.09
N ASP A 131 0.47 -21.05 -3.68
CA ASP A 131 0.12 -20.11 -2.62
C ASP A 131 -1.11 -19.28 -2.98
N TYR A 132 -1.16 -18.79 -4.22
CA TYR A 132 -2.29 -18.06 -4.74
C TYR A 132 -3.55 -18.93 -4.81
N GLU A 133 -3.47 -20.15 -5.37
CA GLU A 133 -4.61 -21.06 -5.50
C GLU A 133 -5.23 -21.42 -4.14
N ARG A 134 -4.38 -21.68 -3.13
CA ARG A 134 -4.83 -21.87 -1.75
C ARG A 134 -5.54 -20.63 -1.20
N ASP A 135 -4.94 -19.46 -1.34
CA ASP A 135 -5.50 -18.22 -0.79
C ASP A 135 -6.81 -17.83 -1.52
N LYS A 136 -6.92 -18.10 -2.82
CA LYS A 136 -8.17 -17.98 -3.61
C LYS A 136 -9.25 -18.90 -3.04
N ALA A 137 -8.94 -20.16 -2.77
CA ALA A 137 -9.89 -21.11 -2.19
C ALA A 137 -10.37 -20.65 -0.80
N GLN A 138 -9.47 -20.15 0.03
CA GLN A 138 -9.80 -19.58 1.35
C GLN A 138 -10.71 -18.35 1.24
N CYS A 139 -10.48 -17.48 0.24
CA CYS A 139 -11.39 -16.36 -0.03
C CYS A 139 -12.79 -16.84 -0.45
N LYS A 140 -12.87 -17.86 -1.31
CA LYS A 140 -14.16 -18.43 -1.73
C LYS A 140 -14.94 -18.99 -0.55
N ASP A 141 -14.27 -19.76 0.29
CA ASP A 141 -14.87 -20.32 1.50
C ASP A 141 -15.37 -19.22 2.45
N ALA A 142 -14.59 -18.14 2.62
CA ALA A 142 -15.02 -16.99 3.43
C ALA A 142 -16.27 -16.29 2.88
N ILE A 143 -16.45 -16.26 1.55
CA ILE A 143 -17.63 -15.69 0.89
C ILE A 143 -18.84 -16.62 0.99
N ASP A 144 -18.64 -17.92 0.76
CA ASP A 144 -19.72 -18.92 0.78
C ASP A 144 -20.20 -19.20 2.19
N ASN A 145 -19.28 -19.18 3.15
CA ASN A 145 -19.51 -19.50 4.54
C ASN A 145 -19.12 -18.32 5.44
N PRO A 146 -19.85 -17.19 5.38
CA PRO A 146 -19.55 -16.00 6.16
C PRO A 146 -19.67 -16.23 7.67
N ALA A 147 -20.11 -17.41 8.13
CA ALA A 147 -20.10 -17.81 9.53
C ALA A 147 -18.74 -18.39 10.00
N LEU A 148 -17.93 -19.01 9.13
CA LEU A 148 -16.85 -19.94 9.52
C LEU A 148 -15.42 -19.38 9.51
N GLY A 149 -15.16 -18.18 8.97
CA GLY A 149 -13.79 -17.69 8.74
C GLY A 149 -12.95 -17.28 9.96
N ASN A 150 -13.25 -17.78 11.16
CA ASN A 150 -12.34 -17.69 12.31
C ASN A 150 -11.67 -19.06 12.48
N THR A 151 -10.45 -19.24 11.98
CA THR A 151 -9.60 -20.30 12.56
C THR A 151 -9.32 -19.89 14.00
N SER A 152 -9.73 -20.71 14.97
CA SER A 152 -9.41 -20.50 16.38
C SER A 152 -7.93 -20.23 16.56
N PRO A 153 -7.52 -19.30 17.44
CA PRO A 153 -6.13 -19.17 17.84
C PRO A 153 -5.68 -20.55 18.35
N LYS A 154 -4.59 -21.08 17.81
CA LYS A 154 -3.86 -22.19 18.45
C LYS A 154 -3.03 -21.65 19.60
#